data_AF-A0A926IR31-F1
#
_entry.id   AF-A0A926IR31-F1
#
_cell.length_a   1.000
_cell.length_b   1.000
_cell.length_c   1.000
_cell.angle_alpha   90.00
_cell.angle_beta   90.00
_cell.angle_gamma   90.00
#
_symmetry.space_group_name_H-M   'P 1'
#
loop_
_entity.id
_entity.type
_entity.pdbx_description
1 polymer ?
#
loop_
_entity_poly.entity_id
_entity_poly.type
_entity_poly.pdbx_seq_one_letter_code
_entity_poly.pdbx_strand_id
1 'polypeptide(L)'
;MRPIISRILFLLFFISISVMSIHAQENQSYFLHTIEKGQSLYSISSMYGVSQSDIIQLNPGCEEKIYAGQTIKIPQKKTAQKDETFHTIQAGETLYKLTTMYHISAKAICEANPGLSAENFRIGQVIRIPSEDEGEQEEGRKGKVEENKATSAIQAPVKPRCKDMHKVKRRETIFSVSREYGITEQELIDANPELKQGMKKGQFLCIPYPVAKTVVPEENKNIIPPTDKELFQANKEKPERISTIKAAILLPFIQDKRMVEYYEGFLMAVDSLKRTGISIDLYAYNCGEDKASLNSILAKDEMKKMNIIFGPSQSQHTKTLAEFAKKHDIRMIIPFSSKEDEVFNNPFIYQINTPQSYLYSEVYEHFTRQFPDANVIILEAANTDKDKIEFIKGLKQELKNKGIPVKTLQETATAEMLKNALRNDKENIFIPTSDSDVTLIKIIPQLTLVKRENPEIPFHLFGYPKWQTYTKNHLDSFFELDTYFYSSFYTNNLLPAAINFIKAYHKWYSKDMVINYPQYGMLGFDTGFFFLKGLSKYGSELEKNLSNMDLTPIQTGFKFQRVNNWGGFINKKVFFVHFTKDYELVKLDFE
;
A
#
# COMPACT_ATOMS: atom_id res chain seq x y z
N MET A 1 -20.72 31.42 60.56
CA MET A 1 -21.46 30.37 61.29
C MET A 1 -22.50 29.77 60.35
N ARG A 2 -22.52 28.44 60.18
CA ARG A 2 -23.69 27.69 59.69
C ARG A 2 -24.80 27.67 60.77
N PRO A 3 -26.08 27.44 60.41
CA PRO A 3 -26.68 26.08 60.40
C PRO A 3 -27.58 25.86 59.15
N ILE A 4 -27.71 24.71 58.45
CA ILE A 4 -28.13 23.30 58.71
C ILE A 4 -29.62 23.13 59.11
N ILE A 5 -30.31 22.22 58.39
CA ILE A 5 -31.56 21.43 58.63
C ILE A 5 -32.66 21.73 57.58
N SER A 6 -32.89 20.94 56.51
CA SER A 6 -33.68 19.67 56.40
C SER A 6 -35.19 19.90 56.63
N ARG A 7 -36.22 19.45 55.87
CA ARG A 7 -36.46 18.47 54.79
C ARG A 7 -37.96 18.64 54.37
N ILE A 8 -38.40 17.99 53.27
CA ILE A 8 -39.74 17.38 53.01
C ILE A 8 -40.62 17.92 51.84
N LEU A 9 -40.89 16.96 50.93
CA LEU A 9 -42.00 16.70 49.97
C LEU A 9 -42.35 17.69 48.84
N PHE A 10 -42.22 17.22 47.60
CA PHE A 10 -43.36 16.62 46.90
C PHE A 10 -42.90 15.63 45.81
N LEU A 11 -43.38 14.38 45.92
CA LEU A 11 -43.26 13.32 44.91
C LEU A 11 -44.24 13.60 43.76
N LEU A 12 -43.79 13.44 42.51
CA LEU A 12 -44.65 12.98 41.43
C LEU A 12 -43.94 11.89 40.64
N PHE A 13 -44.66 10.77 40.57
CA PHE A 13 -44.35 9.48 40.01
C PHE A 13 -44.27 9.57 38.47
N PHE A 14 -43.16 9.14 37.88
CA PHE A 14 -43.16 8.61 36.52
C PHE A 14 -42.32 7.34 36.49
N ILE A 15 -43.02 6.21 36.53
CA ILE A 15 -42.51 4.91 36.14
C ILE A 15 -42.29 4.97 34.63
N SER A 16 -41.05 5.17 34.20
CA SER A 16 -40.64 4.79 32.86
C SER A 16 -40.04 3.40 32.95
N ILE A 17 -40.77 2.42 32.42
CA ILE A 17 -40.29 1.06 32.20
C ILE A 17 -39.16 1.18 31.18
N SER A 18 -37.92 1.19 31.68
CA SER A 18 -36.75 0.95 30.87
C SER A 18 -36.79 -0.50 30.39
N VAL A 19 -37.33 -0.70 29.18
CA VAL A 19 -37.03 -1.89 28.40
C VAL A 19 -35.53 -1.83 28.13
N MET A 20 -34.74 -2.51 28.95
CA MET A 20 -33.38 -2.86 28.57
C MET A 20 -33.51 -3.78 27.36
N SER A 21 -33.40 -3.21 26.16
CA SER A 21 -32.99 -3.97 24.99
C SER A 21 -31.60 -4.51 25.32
N ILE A 22 -31.56 -5.74 25.81
CA ILE A 22 -30.38 -6.59 25.76
C ILE A 22 -30.09 -6.76 24.27
N HIS A 23 -29.35 -5.82 23.70
CA HIS A 23 -28.62 -6.11 22.48
C HIS A 23 -27.64 -7.18 22.93
N ALA A 24 -27.84 -8.41 22.45
CA ALA A 24 -26.77 -9.38 22.44
C ALA A 24 -25.60 -8.68 21.74
N GLN A 25 -24.62 -8.26 22.53
CA GLN A 25 -23.38 -7.74 22.02
C GLN A 25 -22.73 -8.94 21.34
N GLU A 26 -22.92 -9.08 20.02
CA GLU A 26 -22.06 -9.93 19.23
C GLU A 26 -20.64 -9.55 19.64
N ASN A 27 -19.93 -10.50 20.23
CA ASN A 27 -18.58 -10.27 20.70
C ASN A 27 -17.72 -10.15 19.44
N GLN A 28 -17.71 -8.95 18.84
CA GLN A 28 -17.07 -8.68 17.59
C GLN A 28 -15.57 -8.91 17.79
N SER A 29 -15.06 -9.99 17.20
CA SER A 29 -13.63 -10.29 17.24
C SER A 29 -12.85 -9.11 16.68
N TYR A 30 -11.69 -8.82 17.26
CA TYR A 30 -10.81 -7.74 16.84
C TYR A 30 -9.35 -8.18 16.93
N PHE A 31 -8.49 -7.50 16.17
CA PHE A 31 -7.03 -7.58 16.30
C PHE A 31 -6.46 -6.18 16.58
N LEU A 32 -5.17 -6.11 16.90
CA LEU A 32 -4.51 -4.85 17.26
C LEU A 32 -3.67 -4.32 16.11
N HIS A 33 -3.91 -3.07 15.72
CA HIS A 33 -3.10 -2.37 14.73
C HIS A 33 -2.32 -1.25 15.40
N THR A 34 -1.01 -1.19 15.17
CA THR A 34 -0.19 -0.05 15.60
C THR A 34 -0.09 0.94 14.46
N ILE A 35 -0.58 2.16 14.68
CA ILE A 35 -0.67 3.19 13.65
C ILE A 35 0.74 3.59 13.20
N GLU A 36 1.00 3.50 11.91
CA GLU A 36 2.25 3.95 11.29
C GLU A 36 2.16 5.41 10.85
N LYS A 37 3.32 6.01 10.61
CA LYS A 37 3.42 7.38 10.15
C LYS A 37 2.73 7.58 8.79
N GLY A 38 1.89 8.61 8.70
CA GLY A 38 1.10 8.94 7.51
C GLY A 38 -0.24 8.22 7.39
N GLN A 39 -0.51 7.24 8.26
CA GLN A 39 -1.81 6.57 8.30
C GLN A 39 -2.88 7.47 8.90
N SER A 40 -4.04 7.47 8.26
CA SER A 40 -5.31 8.01 8.75
C SER A 40 -6.30 6.89 9.06
N LEU A 41 -7.37 7.17 9.82
CA LEU A 41 -8.49 6.23 10.00
C LEU A 41 -9.03 5.75 8.65
N TYR A 42 -9.10 6.63 7.65
CA TYR A 42 -9.45 6.27 6.28
C TYR A 42 -8.51 5.21 5.71
N SER A 43 -7.20 5.47 5.67
CA SER A 43 -6.24 4.50 5.10
C SER A 43 -6.21 3.16 5.84
N ILE A 44 -6.41 3.15 7.16
CA ILE A 44 -6.49 1.94 7.98
C ILE A 44 -7.79 1.18 7.67
N SER A 45 -8.91 1.91 7.54
CA SER A 45 -10.19 1.31 7.16
C SER A 45 -10.14 0.67 5.76
N SER A 46 -9.50 1.34 4.79
CA SER A 46 -9.28 0.81 3.44
C SER A 46 -8.36 -0.40 3.45
N MET A 47 -7.30 -0.40 4.26
CA MET A 47 -6.35 -1.51 4.42
C MET A 47 -7.00 -2.81 4.92
N TYR A 48 -8.03 -2.71 5.77
CA TYR A 48 -8.68 -3.86 6.40
C TYR A 48 -10.11 -4.14 5.91
N GLY A 49 -10.64 -3.33 4.98
CA GLY A 49 -12.01 -3.51 4.47
C GLY A 49 -13.11 -3.30 5.53
N VAL A 50 -12.83 -2.47 6.54
CA VAL A 50 -13.76 -2.12 7.62
C VAL A 50 -14.25 -0.69 7.46
N SER A 51 -15.33 -0.30 8.15
CA SER A 51 -15.75 1.10 8.14
C SER A 51 -15.00 1.89 9.21
N GLN A 52 -14.79 3.20 8.98
CA GLN A 52 -14.21 4.07 10.01
C GLN A 52 -15.09 4.12 11.27
N SER A 53 -16.42 4.05 11.11
CA SER A 53 -17.35 4.00 12.25
C SER A 53 -17.15 2.76 13.12
N ASP A 54 -16.89 1.58 12.52
CA ASP A 54 -16.64 0.36 13.30
C ASP A 54 -15.31 0.48 14.07
N ILE A 55 -14.29 1.08 13.47
CA ILE A 55 -13.02 1.37 14.16
C ILE A 55 -13.27 2.33 15.32
N ILE A 56 -14.00 3.43 15.10
CA ILE A 56 -14.30 4.42 16.13
C ILE A 56 -15.11 3.80 17.28
N GLN A 57 -16.07 2.93 16.99
CA GLN A 57 -16.87 2.26 18.02
C GLN A 57 -16.02 1.42 18.98
N LEU A 58 -14.98 0.76 18.48
CA LEU A 58 -14.04 -0.01 19.30
C LEU A 58 -12.95 0.87 19.96
N ASN A 59 -12.77 2.11 19.50
CA ASN A 59 -11.74 3.04 19.96
C ASN A 59 -12.28 4.48 20.12
N PRO A 60 -13.14 4.72 21.13
CA PRO A 60 -13.68 6.06 21.37
C PRO A 60 -12.58 7.13 21.49
N GLY A 61 -12.74 8.27 20.80
CA GLY A 61 -11.78 9.38 20.73
C GLY A 61 -10.90 9.38 19.48
N CYS A 62 -10.85 8.29 18.71
CA CYS A 62 -10.06 8.23 17.47
C CYS A 62 -10.64 9.11 16.35
N GLU A 63 -11.94 9.41 16.39
CA GLU A 63 -12.63 10.33 15.49
C GLU A 63 -12.06 11.76 15.56
N GLU A 64 -11.55 12.16 16.73
CA GLU A 64 -10.93 13.47 16.90
C GLU A 64 -9.46 13.43 16.52
N LYS A 65 -8.77 12.36 16.93
CA LYS A 65 -7.31 12.28 16.89
C LYS A 65 -6.75 10.86 16.95
N ILE A 66 -5.73 10.63 16.13
CA ILE A 66 -4.86 9.45 16.18
C ILE A 66 -3.39 9.84 16.08
N TYR A 67 -2.50 8.96 16.54
CA TYR A 67 -1.05 9.20 16.54
C TYR A 67 -0.27 8.00 16.02
N ALA A 68 0.84 8.25 15.33
CA ALA A 68 1.80 7.20 15.03
C ALA A 68 2.30 6.55 16.33
N GLY A 69 2.38 5.22 16.35
CA GLY A 69 2.72 4.41 17.53
C GLY A 69 1.52 4.09 18.44
N GLN A 70 0.35 4.70 18.25
CA GLN A 70 -0.86 4.33 18.98
C GLN A 70 -1.36 2.96 18.51
N THR A 71 -1.69 2.07 19.45
CA THR A 71 -2.35 0.80 19.13
C THR A 71 -3.86 0.96 19.22
N ILE A 72 -4.59 0.55 18.18
CA ILE A 72 -6.05 0.59 18.08
C ILE A 72 -6.61 -0.80 17.75
N LYS A 73 -7.84 -1.05 18.17
CA LYS A 73 -8.60 -2.28 17.88
C LYS A 73 -9.23 -2.19 16.50
N ILE A 74 -8.96 -3.15 15.63
CA ILE A 74 -9.59 -3.23 14.32
C ILE A 74 -10.59 -4.39 14.34
N PRO A 75 -11.86 -4.16 13.98
CA PRO A 75 -12.84 -5.23 13.92
C PRO A 75 -12.48 -6.27 12.86
N GLN A 76 -12.64 -7.55 13.21
CA GLN A 76 -12.44 -8.68 12.31
C GLN A 76 -13.81 -9.17 11.84
N LYS A 77 -14.13 -8.93 10.57
CA LYS A 77 -15.39 -9.38 9.96
C LYS A 77 -15.28 -10.86 9.60
N LYS A 78 -16.12 -11.71 10.18
CA LYS A 78 -16.36 -13.07 9.69
C LYS A 78 -17.43 -13.01 8.62
N THR A 79 -17.05 -12.76 7.37
CA THR A 79 -17.99 -12.79 6.23
C THR A 79 -17.88 -14.12 5.50
N ALA A 80 -19.02 -14.80 5.31
CA ALA A 80 -19.17 -16.14 4.73
C ALA A 80 -18.70 -16.32 3.26
N GLN A 81 -17.93 -15.37 2.71
CA GLN A 81 -17.52 -15.38 1.31
C GLN A 81 -16.10 -14.86 1.04
N LYS A 82 -15.32 -14.52 2.09
CA LYS A 82 -13.88 -14.23 2.02
C LYS A 82 -13.32 -14.24 3.43
N ASP A 83 -12.74 -15.38 3.82
CA ASP A 83 -12.13 -15.57 5.13
C ASP A 83 -10.69 -15.02 5.14
N GLU A 84 -10.55 -13.69 5.00
CA GLU A 84 -9.26 -13.03 5.26
C GLU A 84 -9.11 -12.82 6.78
N THR A 85 -8.29 -13.65 7.43
CA THR A 85 -7.94 -13.50 8.84
C THR A 85 -6.73 -12.58 8.97
N PHE A 86 -6.77 -11.64 9.91
CA PHE A 86 -5.63 -10.78 10.24
C PHE A 86 -5.08 -11.16 11.60
N HIS A 87 -3.76 -11.25 11.69
CA HIS A 87 -3.05 -11.60 12.92
C HIS A 87 -2.02 -10.55 13.27
N THR A 88 -2.03 -10.08 14.51
CA THR A 88 -0.98 -9.22 15.06
C THR A 88 0.08 -10.10 15.70
N ILE A 89 1.31 -10.03 15.22
CA ILE A 89 2.42 -10.85 15.74
C ILE A 89 2.65 -10.52 17.23
N GLN A 90 2.60 -11.55 18.06
CA GLN A 90 2.80 -11.48 19.50
C GLN A 90 4.24 -11.82 19.89
N ALA A 91 4.59 -11.50 21.14
CA ALA A 91 5.91 -11.82 21.69
C ALA A 91 6.16 -13.34 21.68
N GLY A 92 7.29 -13.74 21.07
CA GLY A 92 7.72 -15.14 21.01
C GLY A 92 7.06 -15.97 19.91
N GLU A 93 6.24 -15.37 19.05
CA GLU A 93 5.75 -16.02 17.83
C GLU A 93 6.83 -16.06 16.74
N THR A 94 6.75 -17.09 15.90
CA THR A 94 7.63 -17.35 14.75
C THR A 94 6.74 -17.77 13.59
N LEU A 95 7.17 -17.60 12.36
CA LEU A 95 6.42 -18.05 11.18
C LEU A 95 6.05 -19.54 11.29
N TYR A 96 6.97 -20.38 11.75
CA TYR A 96 6.68 -21.81 12.01
C TYR A 96 5.51 -22.01 12.97
N LYS A 97 5.52 -21.36 14.15
CA LYS A 97 4.40 -21.42 15.10
C LYS A 97 3.07 -20.97 14.47
N LEU A 98 3.09 -19.95 13.63
CA LEU A 98 1.88 -19.49 12.94
C LEU A 98 1.37 -20.53 11.94
N THR A 99 2.25 -21.23 11.22
CA THR A 99 1.83 -22.35 10.35
C THR A 99 1.12 -23.45 11.13
N THR A 100 1.63 -23.79 12.32
CA THR A 100 1.02 -24.81 13.18
C THR A 100 -0.27 -24.35 13.84
N MET A 101 -0.39 -23.05 14.15
CA MET A 101 -1.55 -22.45 14.80
C MET A 101 -2.75 -22.35 13.85
N TYR A 102 -2.49 -21.97 12.61
CA TYR A 102 -3.53 -21.72 11.61
C TYR A 102 -3.71 -22.87 10.62
N HIS A 103 -2.88 -23.91 10.68
CA HIS A 103 -2.88 -25.02 9.72
C HIS A 103 -2.66 -24.58 8.26
N ILE A 104 -1.90 -23.49 8.07
CA ILE A 104 -1.54 -22.92 6.75
C ILE A 104 -0.04 -23.07 6.50
N SER A 105 0.35 -23.34 5.26
CA SER A 105 1.77 -23.45 4.90
C SER A 105 2.51 -22.10 4.99
N ALA A 106 3.82 -22.15 5.26
CA ALA A 106 4.66 -20.94 5.24
C ALA A 106 4.62 -20.23 3.87
N LYS A 107 4.55 -21.00 2.78
CA LYS A 107 4.41 -20.48 1.41
C LYS A 107 3.16 -19.62 1.27
N ALA A 108 1.99 -20.15 1.66
CA ALA A 108 0.72 -19.44 1.55
C ALA A 108 0.71 -18.17 2.42
N ILE A 109 1.29 -18.20 3.63
CA ILE A 109 1.44 -16.99 4.46
C ILE A 109 2.36 -15.96 3.76
N CYS A 110 3.49 -16.39 3.19
CA CYS A 110 4.39 -15.49 2.45
C CYS A 110 3.72 -14.89 1.21
N GLU A 111 2.96 -15.67 0.44
CA GLU A 111 2.24 -15.21 -0.76
C GLU A 111 1.11 -14.23 -0.42
N ALA A 112 0.41 -14.43 0.70
CA ALA A 112 -0.57 -13.49 1.21
C ALA A 112 0.06 -12.17 1.71
N ASN A 113 1.36 -12.18 2.00
CA ASN A 113 2.12 -11.06 2.56
C ASN A 113 3.43 -10.80 1.78
N PRO A 114 3.37 -10.39 0.51
CA PRO A 114 4.56 -10.19 -0.34
C PRO A 114 5.51 -9.08 0.13
N GLY A 115 5.09 -8.25 1.09
CA GLY A 115 5.94 -7.26 1.77
C GLY A 115 6.67 -7.79 3.00
N LEU A 116 6.37 -9.02 3.46
CA LEU A 116 6.92 -9.62 4.66
C LEU A 116 8.26 -10.33 4.38
N SER A 117 9.20 -10.22 5.30
CA SER A 117 10.52 -10.82 5.26
C SER A 117 11.02 -11.14 6.66
N ALA A 118 12.16 -11.84 6.75
CA ALA A 118 12.78 -12.12 8.05
C ALA A 118 13.19 -10.84 8.80
N GLU A 119 13.48 -9.76 8.08
CA GLU A 119 13.90 -8.49 8.67
C GLU A 119 12.74 -7.72 9.30
N ASN A 120 11.51 -7.87 8.79
CA ASN A 120 10.34 -7.13 9.28
C ASN A 120 9.28 -8.00 9.97
N PHE A 121 9.45 -9.32 10.04
CA PHE A 121 8.64 -10.20 10.88
C PHE A 121 8.92 -9.92 12.36
N ARG A 122 8.12 -9.02 12.97
CA ARG A 122 8.36 -8.48 14.32
C ARG A 122 7.06 -8.31 15.09
N ILE A 123 7.17 -8.31 16.41
CA ILE A 123 6.04 -8.08 17.34
C ILE A 123 5.31 -6.78 16.96
N GLY A 124 3.98 -6.84 16.96
CA GLY A 124 3.09 -5.72 16.65
C GLY A 124 2.80 -5.52 15.16
N GLN A 125 3.52 -6.22 14.27
CA GLN A 125 3.20 -6.23 12.84
C GLN A 125 1.94 -7.05 12.58
N VAL A 126 1.09 -6.55 11.68
CA VAL A 126 -0.11 -7.25 11.24
C VAL A 126 0.20 -8.00 9.95
N ILE A 127 -0.23 -9.25 9.88
CA ILE A 127 -0.12 -10.10 8.68
C ILE A 127 -1.50 -10.67 8.30
N ARG A 128 -1.66 -10.97 7.02
CA ARG A 128 -2.77 -11.75 6.50
C ARG A 128 -2.52 -13.23 6.70
N ILE A 129 -3.53 -13.94 7.17
CA ILE A 129 -3.59 -15.39 7.22
C ILE A 129 -4.66 -15.82 6.22
N PRO A 130 -4.29 -16.50 5.11
CA PRO A 130 -5.25 -16.99 4.13
C PRO A 130 -6.08 -18.13 4.74
N SER A 131 -7.23 -18.42 4.13
CA SER A 131 -8.10 -19.52 4.56
C SER A 131 -7.57 -20.89 4.12
N GLU A 132 -8.00 -21.97 4.80
CA GLU A 132 -7.57 -23.35 4.51
C GLU A 132 -7.87 -23.77 3.05
N ASP A 133 -9.00 -23.33 2.48
CA ASP A 133 -9.40 -23.64 1.09
C ASP A 133 -8.46 -23.03 0.02
N GLU A 134 -7.75 -21.94 0.33
CA GLU A 134 -6.76 -21.33 -0.56
C GLU A 134 -5.37 -22.01 -0.45
N GLY A 135 -5.12 -22.77 0.61
CA GLY A 135 -3.81 -23.40 0.89
C GLY A 135 -3.52 -24.71 0.14
N GLU A 136 -4.55 -25.39 -0.38
CA GLU A 136 -4.41 -26.74 -0.97
C GLU A 136 -4.28 -26.77 -2.52
N GLN A 137 -4.47 -25.64 -3.22
CA GLN A 137 -4.64 -25.68 -4.68
C GLN A 137 -3.38 -25.89 -5.55
N GLU A 138 -2.16 -25.95 -4.99
CA GLU A 138 -0.95 -26.10 -5.81
C GLU A 138 -0.17 -27.42 -5.68
N GLU A 139 -0.39 -28.26 -4.65
CA GLU A 139 0.34 -29.55 -4.55
C GLU A 139 -0.33 -30.72 -5.30
N GLY A 140 -1.48 -30.48 -5.94
CA GLY A 140 -2.30 -31.52 -6.57
C GLY A 140 -2.34 -31.53 -8.10
N ARG A 141 -1.23 -31.31 -8.83
CA ARG A 141 -1.24 -31.40 -10.31
C ARG A 141 -0.22 -32.38 -10.89
N LYS A 142 -0.41 -33.67 -10.61
CA LYS A 142 -0.01 -34.77 -11.51
C LYS A 142 -1.08 -35.87 -11.56
N GLY A 143 -1.68 -36.02 -12.74
CA GLY A 143 -2.32 -37.25 -13.22
C GLY A 143 -3.77 -37.48 -12.81
N LYS A 144 -4.72 -37.03 -13.64
CA LYS A 144 -6.00 -37.74 -13.79
C LYS A 144 -6.24 -38.05 -15.25
N VAL A 145 -6.18 -39.34 -15.54
CA VAL A 145 -6.69 -39.99 -16.75
C VAL A 145 -8.23 -40.04 -16.64
N GLU A 146 -8.87 -39.87 -17.78
CA GLU A 146 -10.31 -39.89 -18.00
C GLU A 146 -10.95 -41.23 -17.60
N GLU A 147 -12.21 -41.19 -17.14
CA GLU A 147 -13.17 -42.22 -17.54
C GLU A 147 -14.63 -41.75 -17.48
N ASN A 148 -15.42 -42.30 -18.39
CA ASN A 148 -16.79 -41.91 -18.77
C ASN A 148 -17.88 -42.64 -17.95
N LYS A 149 -18.95 -41.88 -17.66
CA LYS A 149 -20.41 -42.18 -17.66
C LYS A 149 -20.99 -43.52 -17.09
N ALA A 150 -21.84 -43.33 -16.07
CA ALA A 150 -23.32 -43.55 -16.05
C ALA A 150 -23.95 -44.61 -15.11
N THR A 151 -24.90 -44.09 -14.31
CA THR A 151 -26.22 -44.61 -13.86
C THR A 151 -26.41 -45.65 -12.74
N SER A 152 -27.00 -45.14 -11.64
CA SER A 152 -28.24 -45.54 -10.93
C SER A 152 -28.32 -46.75 -9.96
N ALA A 153 -28.58 -46.38 -8.69
CA ALA A 153 -29.57 -46.90 -7.72
C ALA A 153 -29.40 -48.26 -6.97
N ILE A 154 -29.17 -48.09 -5.66
CA ILE A 154 -29.67 -48.84 -4.48
C ILE A 154 -29.15 -50.27 -4.26
N GLN A 155 -28.20 -50.39 -3.32
CA GLN A 155 -28.27 -51.19 -2.08
C GLN A 155 -26.96 -50.98 -1.30
N ALA A 156 -27.03 -50.77 0.01
CA ALA A 156 -25.87 -50.49 0.86
C ALA A 156 -24.80 -51.61 0.73
N PRO A 157 -23.55 -51.30 0.33
CA PRO A 157 -22.56 -52.35 0.18
C PRO A 157 -21.90 -52.65 1.54
N VAL A 158 -21.98 -53.93 1.92
CA VAL A 158 -21.02 -54.57 2.82
C VAL A 158 -19.62 -54.24 2.30
N LYS A 159 -18.86 -53.43 3.05
CA LYS A 159 -17.48 -53.08 2.68
C LYS A 159 -16.65 -54.38 2.64
N PRO A 160 -16.01 -54.73 1.51
CA PRO A 160 -15.09 -55.85 1.48
C PRO A 160 -13.93 -55.60 2.44
N ARG A 161 -13.58 -56.60 3.25
CA ARG A 161 -12.58 -56.51 4.32
C ARG A 161 -11.13 -56.43 3.78
N CYS A 162 -10.94 -56.68 2.48
CA CYS A 162 -9.64 -56.78 1.80
C CYS A 162 -9.61 -55.86 0.59
N LYS A 163 -8.50 -55.13 0.42
CA LYS A 163 -8.23 -54.27 -0.74
C LYS A 163 -7.80 -55.08 -1.97
N ASP A 164 -7.06 -56.17 -1.75
CA ASP A 164 -6.57 -57.08 -2.79
C ASP A 164 -6.33 -58.49 -2.20
N MET A 165 -6.15 -59.50 -3.05
CA MET A 165 -5.81 -60.87 -2.68
C MET A 165 -4.49 -61.29 -3.33
N HIS A 166 -3.45 -61.50 -2.51
CA HIS A 166 -2.11 -61.89 -2.98
C HIS A 166 -1.89 -63.40 -2.88
N LYS A 167 -1.48 -64.05 -3.97
CA LYS A 167 -1.12 -65.48 -3.97
C LYS A 167 0.38 -65.67 -3.71
N VAL A 168 0.72 -66.27 -2.58
CA VAL A 168 2.11 -66.50 -2.14
C VAL A 168 2.89 -67.34 -3.17
N LYS A 169 3.98 -66.77 -3.69
CA LYS A 169 4.95 -67.40 -4.59
C LYS A 169 6.02 -68.15 -3.79
N ARG A 170 6.85 -68.92 -4.50
CA ARG A 170 7.92 -69.71 -3.89
C ARG A 170 9.01 -68.74 -3.34
N ARG A 171 9.38 -68.90 -2.07
CA ARG A 171 10.38 -68.10 -1.33
C ARG A 171 9.94 -66.67 -0.94
N GLU A 172 8.67 -66.33 -1.04
CA GLU A 172 8.14 -65.12 -0.41
C GLU A 172 8.01 -65.29 1.11
N THR A 173 8.14 -64.20 1.84
CA THR A 173 8.08 -64.08 3.31
C THR A 173 7.08 -63.01 3.69
N ILE A 174 6.63 -62.98 4.96
CA ILE A 174 5.71 -61.95 5.47
C ILE A 174 6.30 -60.55 5.19
N PHE A 175 7.59 -60.36 5.47
CA PHE A 175 8.34 -59.13 5.18
C PHE A 175 8.35 -58.72 3.71
N SER A 176 8.56 -59.66 2.77
CA SER A 176 8.62 -59.32 1.35
C SER A 176 7.24 -58.92 0.80
N VAL A 177 6.18 -59.59 1.24
CA VAL A 177 4.81 -59.29 0.82
C VAL A 177 4.33 -57.98 1.46
N SER A 178 4.55 -57.77 2.76
CA SER A 178 4.15 -56.52 3.43
C SER A 178 4.82 -55.29 2.78
N ARG A 179 6.10 -55.41 2.41
CA ARG A 179 6.85 -54.36 1.71
C ARG A 179 6.36 -54.10 0.29
N GLU A 180 5.97 -55.14 -0.46
CA GLU A 180 5.39 -55.01 -1.81
C GLU A 180 4.11 -54.17 -1.79
N TYR A 181 3.27 -54.36 -0.77
CA TYR A 181 1.98 -53.67 -0.65
C TYR A 181 2.01 -52.40 0.23
N GLY A 182 3.18 -52.01 0.75
CA GLY A 182 3.34 -50.81 1.57
C GLY A 182 2.63 -50.85 2.92
N ILE A 183 2.46 -52.06 3.49
CA ILE A 183 1.84 -52.31 4.81
C ILE A 183 2.88 -52.92 5.77
N THR A 184 2.59 -52.91 7.06
CA THR A 184 3.42 -53.57 8.07
C THR A 184 3.19 -55.08 8.08
N GLU A 185 4.19 -55.84 8.54
CA GLU A 185 4.04 -57.28 8.74
C GLU A 185 2.91 -57.62 9.70
N GLN A 186 2.72 -56.79 10.74
CA GLN A 186 1.65 -56.98 11.73
C GLN A 186 0.26 -56.76 11.11
N GLU A 187 0.08 -55.74 10.29
CA GLU A 187 -1.19 -55.51 9.57
C GLU A 187 -1.52 -56.67 8.62
N LEU A 188 -0.50 -57.24 7.97
CA LEU A 188 -0.67 -58.42 7.12
C LEU A 188 -1.03 -59.68 7.94
N ILE A 189 -0.45 -59.86 9.13
CA ILE A 189 -0.75 -60.96 10.06
C ILE A 189 -2.15 -60.80 10.68
N ASP A 190 -2.56 -59.59 11.03
CA ASP A 190 -3.87 -59.32 11.63
C ASP A 190 -5.01 -59.54 10.63
N ALA A 191 -4.77 -59.22 9.35
CA ALA A 191 -5.69 -59.53 8.26
C ALA A 191 -5.71 -61.02 7.88
N ASN A 192 -4.65 -61.77 8.23
CA ASN A 192 -4.49 -63.20 7.92
C ASN A 192 -3.95 -63.96 9.15
N PRO A 193 -4.75 -64.15 10.22
CA PRO A 193 -4.29 -64.73 11.49
C PRO A 193 -3.61 -66.10 11.36
N GLU A 194 -3.91 -66.85 10.30
CA GLU A 194 -3.29 -68.13 9.97
C GLU A 194 -1.79 -68.02 9.67
N LEU A 195 -1.27 -66.83 9.34
CA LEU A 195 0.17 -66.59 9.16
C LEU A 195 0.98 -66.84 10.43
N LYS A 196 0.36 -66.83 11.62
CA LYS A 196 1.00 -67.22 12.89
C LYS A 196 1.49 -68.68 12.89
N GLN A 197 0.96 -69.52 12.00
CA GLN A 197 1.37 -70.92 11.83
C GLN A 197 2.37 -71.13 10.68
N GLY A 198 2.85 -70.03 10.06
CA GLY A 198 3.80 -70.04 8.95
C GLY A 198 3.14 -69.92 7.57
N MET A 199 3.84 -69.24 6.64
CA MET A 199 3.34 -68.95 5.29
C MET A 199 3.59 -70.12 4.33
N LYS A 200 2.56 -70.55 3.57
CA LYS A 200 2.65 -71.66 2.59
C LYS A 200 2.58 -71.17 1.15
N LYS A 201 3.41 -71.75 0.27
CA LYS A 201 3.37 -71.49 -1.18
C LYS A 201 1.97 -71.79 -1.73
N GLY A 202 1.42 -70.86 -2.51
CA GLY A 202 0.13 -70.98 -3.18
C GLY A 202 -1.08 -70.56 -2.34
N GLN A 203 -0.88 -70.21 -1.07
CA GLN A 203 -1.89 -69.62 -0.20
C GLN A 203 -2.26 -68.21 -0.68
N PHE A 204 -3.54 -67.84 -0.55
CA PHE A 204 -3.99 -66.48 -0.81
C PHE A 204 -4.06 -65.68 0.49
N LEU A 205 -3.55 -64.45 0.47
CA LEU A 205 -3.53 -63.52 1.60
C LEU A 205 -4.40 -62.29 1.28
N CYS A 206 -5.27 -61.94 2.22
CA CYS A 206 -6.00 -60.69 2.24
C CYS A 206 -5.04 -59.52 2.49
N ILE A 207 -4.92 -58.61 1.54
CA ILE A 207 -4.17 -57.37 1.71
C ILE A 207 -5.14 -56.32 2.26
N PRO A 208 -4.99 -55.86 3.52
CA PRO A 208 -5.89 -54.85 4.09
C PRO A 208 -5.66 -53.49 3.43
N TYR A 209 -6.63 -52.58 3.59
CA TYR A 209 -6.37 -51.18 3.31
C TYR A 209 -5.26 -50.68 4.24
N PRO A 210 -4.22 -49.98 3.74
CA PRO A 210 -3.23 -49.36 4.60
C PRO A 210 -3.96 -48.44 5.56
N VAL A 211 -3.85 -48.70 6.86
CA VAL A 211 -4.43 -47.81 7.86
C VAL A 211 -3.67 -46.51 7.69
N ALA A 212 -4.36 -45.43 7.31
CA ALA A 212 -3.75 -44.12 7.30
C ALA A 212 -3.14 -43.95 8.69
N LYS A 213 -1.80 -43.87 8.75
CA LYS A 213 -1.11 -43.70 10.01
C LYS A 213 -1.68 -42.44 10.63
N THR A 214 -2.56 -42.61 11.62
CA THR A 214 -2.70 -41.66 12.70
C THR A 214 -1.32 -41.63 13.33
N VAL A 215 -0.50 -40.71 12.84
CA VAL A 215 0.71 -40.29 13.51
C VAL A 215 0.20 -39.65 14.80
N VAL A 216 0.04 -40.47 15.84
CA VAL A 216 0.27 -39.98 17.19
C VAL A 216 1.71 -39.51 17.14
N PRO A 217 2.01 -38.22 17.36
CA PRO A 217 3.38 -37.77 17.40
C PRO A 217 4.06 -38.54 18.53
N GLU A 218 4.94 -39.48 18.19
CA GLU A 218 6.08 -39.69 19.06
C GLU A 218 6.77 -38.33 19.13
N GLU A 219 6.81 -37.74 20.32
CA GLU A 219 7.64 -36.57 20.60
C GLU A 219 9.09 -36.92 20.27
N ASN A 220 9.49 -36.74 19.01
CA ASN A 220 10.87 -36.53 18.66
C ASN A 220 11.26 -35.18 19.27
N LYS A 221 11.69 -35.19 20.54
CA LYS A 221 12.10 -34.02 21.32
C LYS A 221 13.30 -33.24 20.74
N ASN A 222 13.78 -33.61 19.55
CA ASN A 222 14.97 -33.05 18.92
C ASN A 222 14.76 -32.50 17.49
N ILE A 223 13.52 -32.29 17.02
CA ILE A 223 13.31 -31.52 15.78
C ILE A 223 13.36 -30.04 16.14
N ILE A 224 14.49 -29.39 15.87
CA ILE A 224 14.61 -27.93 15.97
C ILE A 224 13.70 -27.34 14.88
N PRO A 225 12.67 -26.54 15.22
CA PRO A 225 11.82 -25.93 14.22
C PRO A 225 12.64 -24.97 13.34
N PRO A 226 12.32 -24.87 12.04
CA PRO A 226 13.02 -23.96 11.13
C PRO A 226 12.88 -22.52 11.61
N THR A 227 13.95 -21.75 11.45
CA THR A 227 13.96 -20.32 11.75
C THR A 227 13.16 -19.54 10.72
N ASP A 228 12.70 -18.34 11.09
CA ASP A 228 12.00 -17.45 10.15
C ASP A 228 12.85 -17.17 8.90
N LYS A 229 14.16 -16.96 9.08
CA LYS A 229 15.09 -16.74 7.97
C LYS A 229 15.12 -17.91 6.98
N GLU A 230 15.14 -19.14 7.48
CA GLU A 230 15.11 -20.34 6.63
C GLU A 230 13.79 -20.45 5.88
N LEU A 231 12.66 -20.19 6.55
CA LEU A 231 11.34 -20.24 5.92
C LEU A 231 11.16 -19.16 4.86
N PHE A 232 11.53 -17.90 5.14
CA PHE A 232 11.44 -16.83 4.14
C PHE A 232 12.39 -17.09 2.96
N GLN A 233 13.59 -17.60 3.21
CA GLN A 233 14.53 -17.93 2.14
C GLN A 233 14.05 -19.11 1.27
N ALA A 234 13.41 -20.11 1.87
CA ALA A 234 12.83 -21.24 1.15
C ALA A 234 11.64 -20.84 0.27
N ASN A 235 10.87 -19.84 0.68
CA ASN A 235 9.70 -19.33 -0.05
C ASN A 235 10.01 -18.13 -0.96
N LYS A 236 11.29 -17.78 -1.13
CA LYS A 236 11.69 -16.68 -2.01
C LYS A 236 11.68 -17.14 -3.47
N GLU A 237 10.95 -16.40 -4.31
CA GLU A 237 10.96 -16.62 -5.76
C GLU A 237 12.37 -16.41 -6.35
N LYS A 238 12.65 -17.17 -7.41
CA LYS A 238 13.91 -17.03 -8.15
C LYS A 238 13.88 -15.73 -8.95
N PRO A 239 14.95 -14.91 -8.91
CA PRO A 239 15.03 -13.71 -9.73
C PRO A 239 14.92 -14.04 -11.22
N GLU A 240 14.02 -13.34 -11.92
CA GLU A 240 13.80 -13.48 -13.35
C GLU A 240 14.26 -12.22 -14.08
N ARG A 241 15.07 -12.41 -15.14
CA ARG A 241 15.48 -11.32 -16.03
C ARG A 241 14.43 -11.11 -17.12
N ILE A 242 14.17 -9.85 -17.45
CA ILE A 242 13.26 -9.48 -18.53
C ILE A 242 14.10 -9.02 -19.72
N SER A 243 14.13 -9.80 -20.79
CA SER A 243 14.89 -9.45 -22.01
C SER A 243 14.18 -8.39 -22.85
N THR A 244 12.86 -8.52 -22.98
CA THR A 244 11.99 -7.56 -23.67
C THR A 244 10.85 -7.21 -22.74
N ILE A 245 10.74 -5.94 -22.38
CA ILE A 245 9.70 -5.47 -21.47
C ILE A 245 8.40 -5.31 -22.26
N LYS A 246 7.34 -6.01 -21.84
CA LYS A 246 5.99 -5.84 -22.38
C LYS A 246 5.23 -4.84 -21.53
N ALA A 247 4.96 -3.67 -22.10
CA ALA A 247 4.29 -2.57 -21.41
C ALA A 247 3.01 -2.20 -22.15
N ALA A 248 1.92 -1.98 -21.40
CA ALA A 248 0.70 -1.41 -21.95
C ALA A 248 0.39 -0.04 -21.33
N ILE A 249 -0.19 0.87 -22.12
CA ILE A 249 -0.69 2.16 -21.67
C ILE A 249 -2.17 2.25 -22.00
N LEU A 250 -3.01 2.40 -20.98
CA LEU A 250 -4.47 2.43 -21.07
C LEU A 250 -4.97 3.80 -20.65
N LEU A 251 -5.15 4.70 -21.62
CA LEU A 251 -5.53 6.09 -21.38
C LEU A 251 -6.61 6.57 -22.38
N PRO A 252 -7.44 7.57 -22.03
CA PRO A 252 -8.45 8.13 -22.92
C PRO A 252 -7.83 9.14 -23.90
N PHE A 253 -7.02 8.64 -24.84
CA PHE A 253 -6.27 9.45 -25.81
C PHE A 253 -7.17 10.34 -26.68
N ILE A 254 -8.40 9.90 -26.96
CA ILE A 254 -9.34 10.64 -27.82
C ILE A 254 -9.98 11.81 -27.06
N GLN A 255 -10.30 11.60 -25.77
CA GLN A 255 -11.09 12.56 -24.99
C GLN A 255 -10.24 13.65 -24.33
N ASP A 256 -8.95 13.37 -24.07
CA ASP A 256 -8.12 14.26 -23.27
C ASP A 256 -6.71 14.44 -23.86
N LYS A 257 -6.46 15.64 -24.39
CA LYS A 257 -5.16 16.02 -24.97
C LYS A 257 -3.99 15.88 -24.00
N ARG A 258 -4.23 15.99 -22.69
CA ARG A 258 -3.19 15.81 -21.66
C ARG A 258 -2.67 14.37 -21.63
N MET A 259 -3.52 13.40 -21.96
CA MET A 259 -3.13 11.98 -22.04
C MET A 259 -2.24 11.72 -23.25
N VAL A 260 -2.46 12.46 -24.34
CA VAL A 260 -1.59 12.41 -25.52
C VAL A 260 -0.22 12.98 -25.16
N GLU A 261 -0.13 14.13 -24.47
CA GLU A 261 1.16 14.68 -24.03
C GLU A 261 1.90 13.74 -23.08
N TYR A 262 1.19 13.10 -22.14
CA TYR A 262 1.78 12.07 -21.28
C TYR A 262 2.37 10.92 -22.09
N TYR A 263 1.65 10.43 -23.09
CA TYR A 263 2.15 9.36 -23.96
C TYR A 263 3.33 9.79 -24.84
N GLU A 264 3.32 11.03 -25.35
CA GLU A 264 4.45 11.61 -26.08
C GLU A 264 5.71 11.68 -25.21
N GLY A 265 5.58 12.16 -23.97
CA GLY A 265 6.65 12.12 -22.99
C GLY A 265 7.14 10.70 -22.69
N PHE A 266 6.22 9.75 -22.54
CA PHE A 266 6.54 8.34 -22.33
C PHE A 266 7.33 7.74 -23.51
N LEU A 267 6.95 8.06 -24.75
CA LEU A 267 7.67 7.63 -25.94
C LEU A 267 9.09 8.18 -26.00
N MET A 268 9.32 9.41 -25.52
CA MET A 268 10.68 9.96 -25.39
C MET A 268 11.52 9.19 -24.36
N ALA A 269 10.92 8.68 -23.29
CA ALA A 269 11.60 7.78 -22.35
C ALA A 269 11.93 6.43 -23.00
N VAL A 270 10.99 5.85 -23.75
CA VAL A 270 11.20 4.61 -24.52
C VAL A 270 12.34 4.78 -25.54
N ASP A 271 12.37 5.87 -26.29
CA ASP A 271 13.47 6.20 -27.22
C ASP A 271 14.82 6.29 -26.49
N SER A 272 14.85 7.01 -25.35
CA SER A 272 16.05 7.15 -24.52
C SER A 272 16.59 5.79 -24.04
N LEU A 273 15.70 4.90 -23.58
CA LEU A 273 16.06 3.56 -23.11
C LEU A 273 16.47 2.63 -24.25
N LYS A 274 15.79 2.69 -25.39
CA LYS A 274 16.11 1.90 -26.58
C LYS A 274 17.53 2.19 -27.09
N ARG A 275 17.96 3.46 -27.05
CA ARG A 275 19.34 3.86 -27.39
C ARG A 275 20.40 3.26 -26.46
N THR A 276 20.02 2.82 -25.26
CA THR A 276 20.89 2.12 -24.31
C THR A 276 20.85 0.59 -24.46
N GLY A 277 20.14 0.07 -25.48
CA GLY A 277 20.03 -1.37 -25.77
C GLY A 277 18.84 -2.07 -25.11
N ILE A 278 17.94 -1.34 -24.45
CA ILE A 278 16.76 -1.91 -23.79
C ILE A 278 15.67 -2.18 -24.84
N SER A 279 15.13 -3.41 -24.85
CA SER A 279 14.04 -3.81 -25.74
C SER A 279 12.68 -3.70 -25.04
N ILE A 280 11.73 -3.04 -25.68
CA ILE A 280 10.40 -2.74 -25.15
C ILE A 280 9.36 -2.99 -26.24
N ASP A 281 8.36 -3.83 -25.93
CA ASP A 281 7.14 -3.98 -26.71
C ASP A 281 6.05 -3.12 -26.04
N LEU A 282 5.70 -2.00 -26.68
CA LEU A 282 4.74 -1.03 -26.13
C LEU A 282 3.39 -1.14 -26.84
N TYR A 283 2.33 -1.30 -26.05
CA TYR A 283 0.95 -1.37 -26.51
C TYR A 283 0.16 -0.17 -25.97
N ALA A 284 -0.39 0.66 -26.86
CA ALA A 284 -1.22 1.79 -26.46
C ALA A 284 -2.69 1.48 -26.80
N TYR A 285 -3.57 1.54 -25.80
CA TYR A 285 -5.00 1.32 -25.95
C TYR A 285 -5.77 2.55 -25.49
N ASN A 286 -6.67 3.03 -26.35
CA ASN A 286 -7.63 4.05 -25.96
C ASN A 286 -8.70 3.44 -25.03
N CYS A 287 -8.64 3.79 -23.75
CA CYS A 287 -9.61 3.36 -22.74
C CYS A 287 -10.57 4.51 -22.46
N GLY A 288 -11.80 4.42 -22.99
CA GLY A 288 -12.85 5.42 -22.80
C GLY A 288 -13.49 5.35 -21.42
N GLU A 289 -14.60 6.06 -21.21
CA GLU A 289 -15.33 6.06 -19.94
C GLU A 289 -16.12 4.77 -19.67
N ASP A 290 -16.54 4.06 -20.71
CA ASP A 290 -17.36 2.87 -20.52
C ASP A 290 -16.54 1.63 -20.13
N LYS A 291 -17.09 0.80 -19.23
CA LYS A 291 -16.44 -0.45 -18.78
C LYS A 291 -16.26 -1.48 -19.90
N ALA A 292 -17.07 -1.41 -20.96
CA ALA A 292 -16.99 -2.34 -22.08
C ALA A 292 -15.67 -2.17 -22.85
N SER A 293 -15.21 -0.91 -23.01
CA SER A 293 -13.93 -0.58 -23.61
C SER A 293 -12.77 -1.26 -22.88
N LEU A 294 -12.70 -1.13 -21.54
CA LEU A 294 -11.69 -1.80 -20.73
C LEU A 294 -11.75 -3.32 -20.87
N ASN A 295 -12.93 -3.94 -20.70
CA ASN A 295 -13.07 -5.39 -20.77
C ASN A 295 -12.65 -5.96 -22.13
N SER A 296 -12.94 -5.24 -23.22
CA SER A 296 -12.50 -5.64 -24.56
C SER A 296 -10.98 -5.62 -24.72
N ILE A 297 -10.30 -4.68 -24.05
CA ILE A 297 -8.84 -4.60 -24.02
C ILE A 297 -8.30 -5.78 -23.20
N LEU A 298 -8.81 -5.99 -21.99
CA LEU A 298 -8.34 -7.03 -21.06
C LEU A 298 -8.60 -8.46 -21.56
N ALA A 299 -9.57 -8.67 -22.44
CA ALA A 299 -9.83 -9.96 -23.08
C ALA A 299 -8.71 -10.43 -24.02
N LYS A 300 -7.85 -9.51 -24.48
CA LYS A 300 -6.75 -9.80 -25.42
C LYS A 300 -5.67 -10.65 -24.77
N ASP A 301 -5.17 -11.66 -25.49
CA ASP A 301 -4.19 -12.60 -24.93
C ASP A 301 -2.83 -11.95 -24.62
N GLU A 302 -2.44 -10.91 -25.34
CA GLU A 302 -1.23 -10.15 -25.04
C GLU A 302 -1.29 -9.49 -23.66
N MET A 303 -2.47 -9.04 -23.21
CA MET A 303 -2.62 -8.32 -21.93
C MET A 303 -2.25 -9.20 -20.73
N LYS A 304 -2.50 -10.51 -20.81
CA LYS A 304 -2.17 -11.48 -19.75
C LYS A 304 -0.67 -11.72 -19.57
N LYS A 305 0.15 -11.20 -20.50
CA LYS A 305 1.61 -11.39 -20.54
C LYS A 305 2.38 -10.08 -20.36
N MET A 306 1.70 -9.00 -19.99
CA MET A 306 2.36 -7.71 -19.74
C MET A 306 3.21 -7.80 -18.48
N ASN A 307 4.37 -7.17 -18.48
CA ASN A 307 5.14 -6.97 -17.25
C ASN A 307 4.58 -5.79 -16.44
N ILE A 308 4.02 -4.81 -17.16
CA ILE A 308 3.58 -3.54 -16.58
C ILE A 308 2.45 -2.91 -17.39
N ILE A 309 1.50 -2.28 -16.69
CA ILE A 309 0.40 -1.50 -17.26
C ILE A 309 0.42 -0.10 -16.62
N PHE A 310 0.39 0.95 -17.44
CA PHE A 310 0.23 2.34 -17.02
C PHE A 310 -1.21 2.79 -17.27
N GLY A 311 -1.93 3.11 -16.20
CA GLY A 311 -3.36 3.44 -16.23
C GLY A 311 -4.17 2.68 -15.17
N PRO A 312 -5.48 2.95 -15.08
CA PRO A 312 -6.22 3.86 -15.95
C PRO A 312 -6.07 5.32 -15.48
N SER A 313 -6.59 6.27 -16.24
CA SER A 313 -6.73 7.66 -15.75
C SER A 313 -8.02 7.91 -14.96
N GLN A 314 -8.99 7.00 -15.04
CA GLN A 314 -10.33 7.17 -14.48
C GLN A 314 -10.58 6.16 -13.36
N SER A 315 -11.03 6.63 -12.20
CA SER A 315 -11.22 5.81 -10.99
C SER A 315 -12.21 4.65 -11.18
N GLN A 316 -13.21 4.80 -12.05
CA GLN A 316 -14.19 3.74 -12.31
C GLN A 316 -13.61 2.45 -12.92
N HIS A 317 -12.44 2.55 -13.55
CA HIS A 317 -11.74 1.43 -14.17
C HIS A 317 -10.68 0.81 -13.26
N THR A 318 -10.27 1.54 -12.20
CA THR A 318 -9.15 1.14 -11.34
C THR A 318 -9.37 -0.23 -10.74
N LYS A 319 -10.54 -0.48 -10.13
CA LYS A 319 -10.85 -1.76 -9.49
C LYS A 319 -10.73 -2.95 -10.46
N THR A 320 -11.36 -2.87 -11.62
CA THR A 320 -11.35 -3.96 -12.62
C THR A 320 -9.93 -4.21 -13.13
N LEU A 321 -9.17 -3.14 -13.41
CA LEU A 321 -7.78 -3.29 -13.87
C LEU A 321 -6.87 -3.82 -12.77
N ALA A 322 -7.07 -3.39 -11.52
CA ALA A 322 -6.34 -3.87 -10.36
C ALA A 322 -6.56 -5.37 -10.13
N GLU A 323 -7.81 -5.84 -10.21
CA GLU A 323 -8.14 -7.27 -10.10
C GLU A 323 -7.50 -8.09 -11.22
N PHE A 324 -7.53 -7.59 -12.46
CA PHE A 324 -6.84 -8.22 -13.58
C PHE A 324 -5.32 -8.28 -13.37
N ALA A 325 -4.71 -7.16 -12.96
CA ALA A 325 -3.28 -7.05 -12.72
C ALA A 325 -2.82 -8.01 -11.63
N LYS A 326 -3.56 -8.09 -10.51
CA LYS A 326 -3.29 -9.02 -9.41
C LYS A 326 -3.37 -10.48 -9.84
N LYS A 327 -4.35 -10.83 -10.68
CA LYS A 327 -4.53 -12.21 -11.18
C LYS A 327 -3.41 -12.69 -12.11
N HIS A 328 -2.70 -11.76 -12.74
CA HIS A 328 -1.70 -12.04 -13.78
C HIS A 328 -0.29 -11.58 -13.38
N ASP A 329 -0.08 -11.22 -12.11
CA ASP A 329 1.20 -10.73 -11.56
C ASP A 329 1.79 -9.54 -12.33
N ILE A 330 0.91 -8.64 -12.78
CA ILE A 330 1.26 -7.48 -13.61
C ILE A 330 1.37 -6.24 -12.73
N ARG A 331 2.48 -5.51 -12.83
CA ARG A 331 2.63 -4.21 -12.16
C ARG A 331 1.67 -3.20 -12.78
N MET A 332 0.87 -2.54 -11.95
CA MET A 332 -0.11 -1.54 -12.38
C MET A 332 0.27 -0.17 -11.84
N ILE A 333 0.51 0.79 -12.72
CA ILE A 333 0.94 2.13 -12.36
C ILE A 333 -0.27 3.04 -12.50
N ILE A 334 -0.62 3.74 -11.43
CA ILE A 334 -1.70 4.74 -11.38
C ILE A 334 -1.04 6.12 -11.47
N PRO A 335 -1.00 6.74 -12.66
CA PRO A 335 -0.17 7.92 -12.91
C PRO A 335 -0.73 9.23 -12.36
N PHE A 336 -2.05 9.34 -12.16
CA PHE A 336 -2.68 10.66 -11.92
C PHE A 336 -3.51 10.75 -10.63
N SER A 337 -4.13 9.68 -10.17
CA SER A 337 -4.96 9.72 -8.97
C SER A 337 -4.14 9.51 -7.70
N SER A 338 -4.52 10.19 -6.62
CA SER A 338 -3.99 9.98 -5.27
C SER A 338 -5.00 9.28 -4.33
N LYS A 339 -6.18 8.92 -4.85
CA LYS A 339 -7.36 8.54 -4.07
C LYS A 339 -7.79 7.08 -4.28
N GLU A 340 -6.96 6.25 -4.91
CA GLU A 340 -7.32 4.89 -5.24
C GLU A 340 -7.03 3.96 -4.06
N ASP A 341 -8.07 3.40 -3.44
CA ASP A 341 -7.96 2.54 -2.26
C ASP A 341 -7.39 1.16 -2.58
N GLU A 342 -7.41 0.75 -3.85
CA GLU A 342 -6.87 -0.53 -4.30
C GLU A 342 -5.40 -0.70 -3.92
N VAL A 343 -4.64 0.40 -3.82
CA VAL A 343 -3.24 0.36 -3.38
C VAL A 343 -3.07 -0.24 -1.99
N PHE A 344 -4.07 -0.16 -1.10
CA PHE A 344 -3.97 -0.74 0.24
C PHE A 344 -4.14 -2.26 0.27
N ASN A 345 -4.59 -2.87 -0.83
CA ASN A 345 -5.00 -4.28 -0.88
C ASN A 345 -4.41 -5.09 -2.04
N ASN A 346 -3.69 -4.43 -2.96
CA ASN A 346 -3.11 -5.06 -4.15
C ASN A 346 -1.59 -4.80 -4.21
N PRO A 347 -0.75 -5.84 -4.10
CA PRO A 347 0.70 -5.69 -3.99
C PRO A 347 1.38 -5.24 -5.27
N PHE A 348 0.67 -5.26 -6.41
CA PHE A 348 1.19 -4.90 -7.72
C PHE A 348 0.94 -3.45 -8.12
N ILE A 349 0.21 -2.69 -7.30
CA ILE A 349 -0.12 -1.29 -7.61
C ILE A 349 1.02 -0.35 -7.20
N TYR A 350 1.32 0.59 -8.08
CA TYR A 350 2.18 1.74 -7.83
C TYR A 350 1.39 3.02 -8.05
N GLN A 351 1.14 3.78 -6.99
CA GLN A 351 0.46 5.06 -7.07
C GLN A 351 1.48 6.20 -7.12
N ILE A 352 1.49 6.94 -8.24
CA ILE A 352 2.45 8.03 -8.47
C ILE A 352 2.19 9.23 -7.56
N ASN A 353 0.92 9.59 -7.39
CA ASN A 353 0.54 10.70 -6.53
C ASN A 353 0.29 10.20 -5.10
N THR A 354 1.00 10.80 -4.15
CA THR A 354 0.92 10.46 -2.73
C THR A 354 -0.49 10.70 -2.20
N PRO A 355 -1.13 9.74 -1.50
CA PRO A 355 -2.37 10.01 -0.80
C PRO A 355 -2.20 11.14 0.21
N GLN A 356 -3.23 11.97 0.38
CA GLN A 356 -3.15 13.24 1.12
C GLN A 356 -2.61 13.08 2.55
N SER A 357 -3.04 12.07 3.30
CA SER A 357 -2.58 11.84 4.68
C SER A 357 -1.08 11.57 4.77
N TYR A 358 -0.53 10.81 3.82
CA TYR A 358 0.90 10.53 3.73
C TYR A 358 1.67 11.78 3.29
N LEU A 359 1.16 12.50 2.28
CA LEU A 359 1.76 13.76 1.82
C LEU A 359 1.92 14.76 2.97
N TYR A 360 0.85 14.99 3.72
CA TYR A 360 0.87 15.93 4.85
C TYR A 360 1.84 15.48 5.94
N SER A 361 1.88 14.18 6.24
CA SER A 361 2.83 13.65 7.22
C SER A 361 4.29 13.84 6.82
N GLU A 362 4.64 13.70 5.53
CA GLU A 362 5.99 13.98 5.03
C GLU A 362 6.30 15.49 5.11
N VAL A 363 5.35 16.35 4.71
CA VAL A 363 5.50 17.80 4.79
C VAL A 363 5.74 18.26 6.23
N TYR A 364 5.03 17.74 7.22
CA TYR A 364 5.21 18.12 8.63
C TYR A 364 6.59 17.75 9.16
N GLU A 365 7.08 16.55 8.81
CA GLU A 365 8.44 16.14 9.18
C GLU A 365 9.48 17.04 8.53
N HIS A 366 9.39 17.25 7.22
CA HIS A 366 10.36 18.07 6.50
C HIS A 366 10.31 19.52 6.99
N PHE A 367 9.13 20.05 7.30
CA PHE A 367 8.95 21.38 7.87
C PHE A 367 9.65 21.48 9.23
N THR A 368 9.41 20.54 10.15
CA THR A 368 10.02 20.58 11.50
C THR A 368 11.52 20.25 11.49
N ARG A 369 12.01 19.52 10.48
CA ARG A 369 13.45 19.31 10.25
C ARG A 369 14.13 20.55 9.69
N GLN A 370 13.49 21.24 8.76
CA GLN A 370 14.01 22.47 8.14
C GLN A 370 13.96 23.65 9.11
N PHE A 371 12.91 23.73 9.94
CA PHE A 371 12.65 24.84 10.83
C PHE A 371 12.46 24.38 12.30
N PRO A 372 13.50 23.83 12.94
CA PRO A 372 13.39 23.23 14.28
C PRO A 372 13.11 24.25 15.40
N ASP A 373 13.51 25.51 15.23
CA ASP A 373 13.32 26.59 16.22
C ASP A 373 12.50 27.77 15.66
N ALA A 374 11.41 27.45 14.96
CA ALA A 374 10.57 28.46 14.33
C ALA A 374 9.66 29.22 15.32
N ASN A 375 9.22 30.40 14.89
CA ASN A 375 8.02 31.08 15.33
C ASN A 375 7.00 31.07 14.19
N VAL A 376 5.97 30.21 14.29
CA VAL A 376 5.00 30.04 13.20
C VAL A 376 3.81 30.98 13.38
N ILE A 377 3.49 31.73 12.33
CA ILE A 377 2.38 32.69 12.29
C ILE A 377 1.42 32.28 11.20
N ILE A 378 0.25 31.78 11.59
CA ILE A 378 -0.80 31.36 10.66
C ILE A 378 -1.67 32.55 10.29
N LEU A 379 -1.88 32.75 8.99
CA LEU A 379 -2.74 33.81 8.44
C LEU A 379 -4.08 33.19 7.99
N GLU A 380 -5.13 33.40 8.79
CA GLU A 380 -6.47 32.90 8.52
C GLU A 380 -7.11 33.69 7.38
N ALA A 381 -7.33 32.99 6.27
CA ALA A 381 -8.05 33.53 5.12
C ALA A 381 -9.57 33.53 5.37
N ALA A 382 -10.26 34.54 4.82
CA ALA A 382 -11.71 34.65 4.93
C ALA A 382 -12.44 33.41 4.36
N ASN A 383 -11.88 32.84 3.29
CA ASN A 383 -12.33 31.59 2.69
C ASN A 383 -11.19 30.57 2.78
N THR A 384 -11.30 29.63 3.71
CA THR A 384 -10.35 28.52 3.85
C THR A 384 -10.83 27.30 3.07
N ASP A 385 -9.96 26.71 2.25
CA ASP A 385 -10.27 25.49 1.50
C ASP A 385 -10.42 24.30 2.46
N LYS A 386 -11.40 23.42 2.22
CA LYS A 386 -11.69 22.26 3.09
C LYS A 386 -10.45 21.40 3.36
N ASP A 387 -9.69 21.08 2.31
CA ASP A 387 -8.49 20.23 2.41
C ASP A 387 -7.35 20.92 3.18
N LYS A 388 -7.36 22.26 3.26
CA LYS A 388 -6.37 23.04 4.00
C LYS A 388 -6.71 23.13 5.49
N ILE A 389 -7.98 23.02 5.86
CA ILE A 389 -8.38 22.91 7.27
C ILE A 389 -7.70 21.70 7.91
N GLU A 390 -7.73 20.55 7.23
CA GLU A 390 -7.07 19.33 7.71
C GLU A 390 -5.55 19.51 7.78
N PHE A 391 -4.95 20.09 6.72
CA PHE A 391 -3.52 20.37 6.70
C PHE A 391 -3.07 21.23 7.88
N ILE A 392 -3.76 22.37 8.11
CA ILE A 392 -3.42 23.31 9.17
C ILE A 392 -3.66 22.69 10.55
N LYS A 393 -4.74 21.91 10.72
CA LYS A 393 -4.99 21.16 11.97
C LYS A 393 -3.84 20.20 12.27
N GLY A 394 -3.42 19.39 11.29
CA GLY A 394 -2.31 18.45 11.44
C GLY A 394 -0.97 19.14 11.70
N LEU A 395 -0.68 20.25 11.00
CA LEU A 395 0.54 21.03 11.20
C LEU A 395 0.58 21.64 12.60
N LYS A 396 -0.49 22.31 13.05
CA LYS A 396 -0.59 22.86 14.41
C LYS A 396 -0.33 21.78 15.47
N GLN A 397 -0.80 20.57 15.23
CA GLN A 397 -0.59 19.45 16.13
C GLN A 397 0.87 19.00 16.17
N GLU A 398 1.53 18.86 15.02
CA GLU A 398 2.94 18.47 14.98
C GLU A 398 3.83 19.54 15.62
N LEU A 399 3.57 20.83 15.35
CA LEU A 399 4.27 21.94 15.97
C LEU A 399 4.11 21.92 17.50
N LYS A 400 2.90 21.67 18.01
CA LYS A 400 2.65 21.50 19.45
C LYS A 400 3.45 20.35 20.05
N ASN A 401 3.53 19.20 19.35
CA ASN A 401 4.30 18.05 19.82
C ASN A 401 5.80 18.36 19.91
N LYS A 402 6.32 19.21 19.02
CA LYS A 402 7.72 19.66 18.99
C LYS A 402 8.00 20.88 19.87
N GLY A 403 6.98 21.45 20.52
CA GLY A 403 7.13 22.66 21.34
C GLY A 403 7.36 23.95 20.52
N ILE A 404 7.03 23.93 19.22
CA ILE A 404 7.18 25.09 18.34
C ILE A 404 5.98 26.04 18.53
N PRO A 405 6.20 27.32 18.86
CA PRO A 405 5.12 28.28 19.10
C PRO A 405 4.35 28.59 17.82
N VAL A 406 3.02 28.67 17.96
CA VAL A 406 2.09 29.03 16.88
C VAL A 406 1.23 30.22 17.31
N LYS A 407 1.23 31.28 16.51
CA LYS A 407 0.27 32.39 16.60
C LYS A 407 -0.67 32.35 15.41
N THR A 408 -1.86 32.93 15.55
CA THR A 408 -2.83 33.01 14.46
C THR A 408 -3.35 34.44 14.36
N LEU A 409 -3.34 34.98 13.14
CA LEU A 409 -3.81 36.31 12.78
C LEU A 409 -4.73 36.19 11.58
N GLN A 410 -5.60 37.18 11.37
CA GLN A 410 -6.42 37.25 10.16
C GLN A 410 -5.57 37.69 8.95
N GLU A 411 -5.94 37.30 7.73
CA GLU A 411 -5.28 37.77 6.49
C GLU A 411 -5.36 39.29 6.31
N THR A 412 -6.25 39.97 7.05
CA THR A 412 -6.41 41.43 7.08
C THR A 412 -5.55 42.11 8.16
N ALA A 413 -4.67 41.38 8.86
CA ALA A 413 -3.78 41.95 9.86
C ALA A 413 -2.89 43.05 9.26
N THR A 414 -2.76 44.15 10.00
CA THR A 414 -1.91 45.28 9.60
C THR A 414 -0.44 44.95 9.77
N ALA A 415 0.44 45.68 9.08
CA ALA A 415 1.89 45.57 9.26
C ALA A 415 2.32 45.68 10.73
N GLU A 416 1.68 46.54 11.53
CA GLU A 416 1.96 46.66 12.97
C GLU A 416 1.61 45.37 13.75
N MET A 417 0.45 44.77 13.48
CA MET A 417 0.05 43.50 14.11
C MET A 417 1.00 42.36 13.72
N LEU A 418 1.40 42.31 12.45
CA LEU A 418 2.37 41.33 11.94
C LEU A 418 3.73 41.50 12.60
N LYS A 419 4.22 42.75 12.72
CA LYS A 419 5.48 43.10 13.40
C LYS A 419 5.47 42.66 14.87
N ASN A 420 4.38 42.88 15.58
CA ASN A 420 4.23 42.46 16.98
C ASN A 420 4.17 40.93 17.17
N ALA A 421 3.89 40.18 16.11
CA ALA A 421 3.91 38.72 16.15
C ALA A 421 5.32 38.13 16.00
N LEU A 422 6.27 38.88 15.44
CA LEU A 422 7.64 38.45 15.19
C LEU A 422 8.43 38.16 16.46
N ARG A 423 9.49 37.36 16.30
CA ARG A 423 10.49 37.04 17.31
C ARG A 423 11.88 37.23 16.72
N ASN A 424 12.71 38.04 17.38
CA ASN A 424 14.06 38.36 16.90
C ASN A 424 15.05 37.21 17.12
N ASP A 425 14.72 36.28 18.01
CA ASP A 425 15.52 35.12 18.39
C ASP A 425 15.17 33.85 17.60
N LYS A 426 14.24 33.92 16.65
CA LYS A 426 13.68 32.75 15.93
C LYS A 426 13.47 33.00 14.45
N GLU A 427 13.36 31.90 13.71
CA GLU A 427 12.90 31.89 12.32
C GLU A 427 11.40 32.17 12.24
N ASN A 428 10.99 33.33 11.71
CA ASN A 428 9.56 33.68 11.62
C ASN A 428 8.96 33.14 10.32
N ILE A 429 7.96 32.28 10.43
CA ILE A 429 7.37 31.58 9.27
C ILE A 429 5.89 31.90 9.18
N PHE A 430 5.51 32.57 8.09
CA PHE A 430 4.12 32.88 7.79
C PHE A 430 3.50 31.79 6.94
N ILE A 431 2.32 31.30 7.35
CA ILE A 431 1.60 30.22 6.65
C ILE A 431 0.14 30.64 6.47
N PRO A 432 -0.32 30.98 5.26
CA PRO A 432 -1.73 31.25 5.03
C PRO A 432 -2.56 29.97 5.07
N THR A 433 -3.82 30.06 5.49
CA THR A 433 -4.74 28.91 5.50
C THR A 433 -5.35 28.61 4.11
N SER A 434 -5.02 29.39 3.09
CA SER A 434 -5.54 29.31 1.73
C SER A 434 -4.40 29.30 0.72
N ASP A 435 -4.57 28.52 -0.36
CA ASP A 435 -3.61 28.47 -1.47
C ASP A 435 -3.98 29.40 -2.64
N SER A 436 -5.03 30.21 -2.48
CA SER A 436 -5.56 31.04 -3.54
C SER A 436 -4.73 32.30 -3.81
N ASP A 437 -4.74 32.72 -5.07
CA ASP A 437 -4.13 33.97 -5.52
C ASP A 437 -4.71 35.20 -4.81
N VAL A 438 -6.02 35.17 -4.51
CA VAL A 438 -6.72 36.24 -3.79
C VAL A 438 -6.13 36.44 -2.38
N THR A 439 -5.81 35.37 -1.67
CA THR A 439 -5.15 35.46 -0.36
C THR A 439 -3.73 36.01 -0.51
N LEU A 440 -2.97 35.55 -1.52
CA LEU A 440 -1.62 36.07 -1.78
C LEU A 440 -1.61 37.58 -2.04
N ILE A 441 -2.50 38.08 -2.88
CA ILE A 441 -2.65 39.51 -3.22
C ILE A 441 -2.90 40.36 -1.96
N LYS A 442 -3.59 39.83 -0.95
CA LYS A 442 -3.87 40.53 0.31
C LYS A 442 -2.66 40.53 1.25
N ILE A 443 -2.03 39.37 1.44
CA ILE A 443 -0.99 39.21 2.47
C ILE A 443 0.38 39.74 2.01
N ILE A 444 0.75 39.55 0.74
CA ILE A 444 2.10 39.88 0.24
C ILE A 444 2.45 41.35 0.49
N PRO A 445 1.61 42.35 0.17
CA PRO A 445 1.97 43.75 0.39
C PRO A 445 2.27 44.08 1.86
N GLN A 446 1.52 43.48 2.80
CA GLN A 446 1.73 43.69 4.23
C GLN A 446 3.00 42.99 4.71
N LEU A 447 3.25 41.74 4.27
CA LEU A 447 4.46 41.00 4.62
C LEU A 447 5.72 41.68 4.07
N THR A 448 5.68 42.17 2.83
CA THR A 448 6.78 42.91 2.21
C THR A 448 7.08 44.20 2.96
N LEU A 449 6.06 44.96 3.39
CA LEU A 449 6.25 46.15 4.20
C LEU A 449 6.97 45.81 5.53
N VAL A 450 6.51 44.78 6.23
CA VAL A 450 7.12 44.32 7.49
C VAL A 450 8.57 43.85 7.27
N LYS A 451 8.85 43.12 6.19
CA LYS A 451 10.20 42.66 5.87
C LYS A 451 11.15 43.84 5.61
N ARG A 452 10.71 44.84 4.84
CA ARG A 452 11.51 46.04 4.55
C ARG A 452 11.79 46.89 5.80
N GLU A 453 10.84 46.98 6.71
CA GLU A 453 11.03 47.70 7.99
C GLU A 453 11.93 46.95 8.98
N ASN A 454 12.11 45.64 8.81
CA ASN A 454 12.85 44.77 9.74
C ASN A 454 13.78 43.81 8.98
N PRO A 455 14.77 44.32 8.22
CA PRO A 455 15.56 43.50 7.29
C PRO A 455 16.36 42.40 7.98
N GLU A 456 16.84 42.67 9.20
CA GLU A 456 17.67 41.77 10.02
C GLU A 456 16.90 40.59 10.63
N ILE A 457 15.56 40.63 10.66
CA ILE A 457 14.75 39.55 11.24
C ILE A 457 14.59 38.42 10.20
N PRO A 458 14.93 37.16 10.54
CA PRO A 458 14.67 36.02 9.68
C PRO A 458 13.17 35.84 9.44
N PHE A 459 12.78 35.77 8.17
CA PHE A 459 11.40 35.95 7.73
C PHE A 459 11.15 35.10 6.49
N HIS A 460 10.17 34.19 6.57
CA HIS A 460 9.84 33.23 5.52
C HIS A 460 8.34 33.19 5.27
N LEU A 461 7.95 33.05 4.01
CA LEU A 461 6.60 32.68 3.62
C LEU A 461 6.59 31.19 3.24
N PHE A 462 5.72 30.38 3.84
CA PHE A 462 5.59 28.96 3.50
C PHE A 462 4.18 28.65 3.00
N GLY A 463 4.07 27.96 1.87
CA GLY A 463 2.78 27.66 1.25
C GLY A 463 2.72 26.37 0.44
N TYR A 464 1.98 26.43 -0.66
CA TYR A 464 1.34 25.26 -1.26
C TYR A 464 1.74 25.04 -2.72
N PRO A 465 1.64 23.80 -3.23
CA PRO A 465 2.03 23.46 -4.60
C PRO A 465 1.36 24.32 -5.68
N LYS A 466 0.13 24.79 -5.43
CA LYS A 466 -0.65 25.61 -6.38
C LYS A 466 0.01 26.94 -6.69
N TRP A 467 0.89 27.47 -5.84
CA TRP A 467 1.61 28.72 -6.12
C TRP A 467 2.49 28.66 -7.36
N GLN A 468 2.84 27.47 -7.84
CA GLN A 468 3.44 27.25 -9.17
C GLN A 468 2.62 27.89 -10.30
N THR A 469 1.28 27.93 -10.19
CA THR A 469 0.40 28.53 -11.21
C THR A 469 0.43 30.05 -11.18
N TYR A 470 0.84 30.65 -10.07
CA TYR A 470 0.85 32.11 -9.83
C TYR A 470 2.25 32.70 -9.80
N THR A 471 3.29 31.85 -9.86
CA THR A 471 4.69 32.26 -9.69
C THR A 471 5.07 33.42 -10.60
N LYS A 472 4.58 33.45 -11.85
CA LYS A 472 4.85 34.55 -12.80
C LYS A 472 4.42 35.93 -12.27
N ASN A 473 3.33 35.99 -11.50
CA ASN A 473 2.76 37.26 -11.01
C ASN A 473 3.38 37.70 -9.67
N HIS A 474 4.00 36.78 -8.92
CA HIS A 474 4.51 37.02 -7.58
C HIS A 474 6.01 36.77 -7.44
N LEU A 475 6.73 36.55 -8.55
CA LEU A 475 8.12 36.07 -8.52
C LEU A 475 9.04 36.96 -7.69
N ASP A 476 9.01 38.28 -7.92
CA ASP A 476 9.84 39.24 -7.18
C ASP A 476 9.52 39.23 -5.68
N SER A 477 8.23 39.16 -5.35
CA SER A 477 7.78 39.07 -3.96
C SER A 477 8.15 37.73 -3.30
N PHE A 478 8.15 36.63 -4.06
CA PHE A 478 8.55 35.32 -3.54
C PHE A 478 10.04 35.29 -3.17
N PHE A 479 10.91 35.90 -3.99
CA PHE A 479 12.32 36.09 -3.64
C PHE A 479 12.49 37.04 -2.45
N GLU A 480 11.78 38.18 -2.43
CA GLU A 480 11.88 39.16 -1.34
C GLU A 480 11.43 38.59 0.03
N LEU A 481 10.47 37.67 0.03
CA LEU A 481 9.90 37.07 1.24
C LEU A 481 10.53 35.72 1.63
N ASP A 482 11.64 35.33 0.98
CA ASP A 482 12.32 34.04 1.20
C ASP A 482 11.34 32.86 1.18
N THR A 483 10.61 32.70 0.07
CA THR A 483 9.39 31.89 0.02
C THR A 483 9.65 30.42 -0.23
N TYR A 484 8.96 29.57 0.52
CA TYR A 484 8.92 28.12 0.39
C TYR A 484 7.52 27.66 -0.05
N PHE A 485 7.46 26.63 -0.89
CA PHE A 485 6.27 25.79 -0.98
C PHE A 485 6.65 24.33 -1.13
N TYR A 486 5.82 23.43 -0.58
CA TYR A 486 6.02 21.99 -0.79
C TYR A 486 5.41 21.52 -2.10
N SER A 487 5.97 20.48 -2.72
CA SER A 487 5.36 19.80 -3.86
C SER A 487 5.89 18.37 -4.02
N SER A 488 5.12 17.52 -4.71
CA SER A 488 5.53 16.18 -5.16
C SER A 488 6.06 16.16 -6.61
N PHE A 489 5.85 17.26 -7.35
CA PHE A 489 6.37 17.45 -8.72
C PHE A 489 6.81 18.91 -8.93
N TYR A 490 7.99 19.11 -9.50
CA TYR A 490 8.53 20.44 -9.79
C TYR A 490 9.68 20.36 -10.77
N THR A 491 9.62 21.23 -11.76
CA THR A 491 10.66 21.43 -12.76
C THR A 491 11.10 22.89 -12.76
N ASN A 492 12.41 23.12 -12.71
CA ASN A 492 12.97 24.43 -13.02
C ASN A 492 13.26 24.47 -14.53
N ASN A 493 12.43 25.20 -15.26
CA ASN A 493 12.50 25.29 -16.73
C ASN A 493 13.78 26.00 -17.23
N LEU A 494 14.60 26.57 -16.35
CA LEU A 494 15.89 27.15 -16.67
C LEU A 494 17.04 26.13 -16.62
N LEU A 495 16.82 24.95 -16.04
CA LEU A 495 17.86 23.93 -15.97
C LEU A 495 18.08 23.27 -17.34
N PRO A 496 19.34 22.92 -17.69
CA PRO A 496 19.66 22.29 -18.97
C PRO A 496 18.81 21.06 -19.29
N ALA A 497 18.49 20.22 -18.29
CA ALA A 497 17.66 19.04 -18.48
C ALA A 497 16.24 19.40 -18.98
N ALA A 498 15.58 20.37 -18.35
CA ALA A 498 14.25 20.83 -18.76
C ALA A 498 14.29 21.52 -20.13
N ILE A 499 15.29 22.38 -20.38
CA ILE A 499 15.47 23.04 -21.68
C ILE A 499 15.66 22.01 -22.80
N ASN A 500 16.52 21.01 -22.58
CA ASN A 500 16.79 19.97 -23.56
C ASN A 500 15.55 19.11 -23.82
N PHE A 501 14.79 18.77 -22.77
CA PHE A 501 13.54 18.04 -22.91
C PHE A 501 12.52 18.83 -23.74
N ILE A 502 12.28 20.11 -23.41
CA ILE A 502 11.34 20.98 -24.13
C ILE A 502 11.73 21.11 -25.61
N LYS A 503 13.02 21.33 -25.90
CA LYS A 503 13.53 21.39 -27.28
C LYS A 503 13.35 20.07 -28.02
N ALA A 504 13.64 18.95 -27.37
CA ALA A 504 13.47 17.63 -27.98
C ALA A 504 12.00 17.31 -28.22
N TYR A 505 11.12 17.66 -27.29
CA TYR A 505 9.67 17.51 -27.42
C TYR A 505 9.14 18.30 -28.63
N HIS A 506 9.49 19.59 -28.72
CA HIS A 506 9.11 20.43 -29.87
C HIS A 506 9.65 19.87 -31.19
N LYS A 507 10.90 19.37 -31.20
CA LYS A 507 11.50 18.76 -32.39
C LYS A 507 10.75 17.50 -32.86
N TRP A 508 10.35 16.63 -31.94
CA TRP A 508 9.66 15.38 -32.27
C TRP A 508 8.20 15.59 -32.67
N TYR A 509 7.50 16.50 -31.99
CA TYR A 509 6.05 16.64 -32.12
C TYR A 509 5.58 17.91 -32.82
N SER A 510 6.51 18.81 -33.17
CA SER A 510 6.23 20.09 -33.85
C SER A 510 5.20 20.95 -33.11
N LYS A 511 5.20 20.89 -31.77
CA LYS A 511 4.31 21.66 -30.88
C LYS A 511 4.96 21.86 -29.52
N ASP A 512 4.51 22.87 -28.80
CA ASP A 512 4.88 23.10 -27.40
C ASP A 512 4.00 22.31 -26.44
N MET A 513 4.52 22.04 -25.25
CA MET A 513 3.74 21.43 -24.17
C MET A 513 2.74 22.45 -23.59
N VAL A 514 1.57 21.97 -23.22
CA VAL A 514 0.61 22.78 -22.46
C VAL A 514 1.18 23.10 -21.07
N ILE A 515 1.09 24.37 -20.68
CA ILE A 515 1.50 24.83 -19.35
C ILE A 515 0.49 24.30 -18.31
N ASN A 516 0.81 23.14 -17.73
CA ASN A 516 0.07 22.48 -16.66
C ASN A 516 1.02 22.11 -15.51
N TYR A 517 0.46 21.88 -14.33
CA TYR A 517 1.21 21.51 -13.13
C TYR A 517 0.54 20.28 -12.50
N PRO A 518 1.09 19.07 -12.66
CA PRO A 518 2.33 18.73 -13.38
C PRO A 518 2.24 18.93 -14.90
N GLN A 519 3.39 19.09 -15.57
CA GLN A 519 3.48 18.98 -17.02
C GLN A 519 3.39 17.50 -17.40
N TYR A 520 2.40 17.15 -18.24
CA TYR A 520 2.07 15.76 -18.56
C TYR A 520 3.17 15.08 -19.38
N GLY A 521 3.80 15.79 -20.32
CA GLY A 521 4.95 15.26 -21.07
C GLY A 521 6.13 14.88 -20.17
N MET A 522 6.53 15.77 -19.25
CA MET A 522 7.60 15.44 -18.31
C MET A 522 7.21 14.31 -17.35
N LEU A 523 5.96 14.28 -16.89
CA LEU A 523 5.44 13.19 -16.06
C LEU A 523 5.46 11.84 -16.80
N GLY A 524 5.07 11.81 -18.07
CA GLY A 524 5.13 10.63 -18.94
C GLY A 524 6.55 10.12 -19.12
N PHE A 525 7.50 11.04 -19.34
CA PHE A 525 8.91 10.70 -19.43
C PHE A 525 9.44 10.11 -18.11
N ASP A 526 9.25 10.82 -16.99
CA ASP A 526 9.79 10.39 -15.69
C ASP A 526 9.22 9.04 -15.27
N THR A 527 7.91 8.84 -15.42
CA THR A 527 7.25 7.56 -15.09
C THR A 527 7.70 6.42 -16.00
N GLY A 528 7.71 6.62 -17.32
CA GLY A 528 8.20 5.61 -18.27
C GLY A 528 9.66 5.26 -18.02
N PHE A 529 10.51 6.26 -17.83
CA PHE A 529 11.94 6.07 -17.62
C PHE A 529 12.23 5.30 -16.32
N PHE A 530 11.55 5.67 -15.21
CA PHE A 530 11.73 5.00 -13.91
C PHE A 530 11.41 3.51 -14.00
N PHE A 531 10.19 3.16 -14.40
CA PHE A 531 9.74 1.77 -14.33
C PHE A 531 10.39 0.89 -15.40
N LEU A 532 10.52 1.36 -16.63
CA LEU A 532 11.11 0.56 -17.70
C LEU A 532 12.61 0.34 -17.48
N LYS A 533 13.35 1.35 -16.99
CA LYS A 533 14.76 1.17 -16.61
C LYS A 533 14.90 0.24 -15.41
N GLY A 534 14.01 0.35 -14.43
CA GLY A 534 13.96 -0.52 -13.26
C GLY A 534 13.73 -1.99 -13.64
N LEU A 535 12.73 -2.27 -14.46
CA LEU A 535 12.44 -3.62 -14.96
C LEU A 535 13.57 -4.20 -15.82
N SER A 536 14.21 -3.37 -16.65
CA SER A 536 15.38 -3.79 -17.43
C SER A 536 16.56 -4.19 -16.52
N LYS A 537 16.83 -3.41 -15.46
CA LYS A 537 17.97 -3.61 -14.58
C LYS A 537 17.75 -4.73 -13.57
N TYR A 538 16.56 -4.81 -12.98
CA TYR A 538 16.28 -5.66 -11.82
C TYR A 538 15.29 -6.79 -12.10
N GLY A 539 14.60 -6.78 -13.25
CA GLY A 539 13.64 -7.82 -13.60
C GLY A 539 12.53 -7.96 -12.55
N SER A 540 12.27 -9.19 -12.09
CA SER A 540 11.29 -9.44 -11.03
C SER A 540 11.68 -8.90 -9.65
N GLU A 541 12.95 -8.52 -9.43
CA GLU A 541 13.45 -8.00 -8.15
C GLU A 541 13.37 -6.46 -8.04
N LEU A 542 12.61 -5.78 -8.91
CA LEU A 542 12.47 -4.31 -8.91
C LEU A 542 12.11 -3.75 -7.53
N GLU A 543 11.11 -4.33 -6.87
CA GLU A 543 10.56 -3.89 -5.57
C GLU A 543 11.63 -3.85 -4.47
N LYS A 544 12.54 -4.83 -4.47
CA LYS A 544 13.63 -4.94 -3.49
C LYS A 544 14.77 -3.96 -3.76
N ASN A 545 14.79 -3.35 -4.94
CA ASN A 545 15.85 -2.47 -5.42
C ASN A 545 15.36 -1.04 -5.70
N LEU A 546 14.16 -0.67 -5.24
CA LEU A 546 13.61 0.68 -5.43
C LEU A 546 14.53 1.77 -4.85
N SER A 547 15.18 1.53 -3.71
CA SER A 547 16.16 2.45 -3.11
C SER A 547 17.47 2.54 -3.89
N ASN A 548 17.77 1.55 -4.72
CA ASN A 548 18.98 1.49 -5.57
C ASN A 548 18.73 2.09 -6.97
N MET A 549 17.57 2.71 -7.19
CA MET A 549 17.23 3.41 -8.42
C MET A 549 17.85 4.80 -8.43
N ASP A 550 19.08 4.89 -8.91
CA ASP A 550 19.76 6.17 -9.12
C ASP A 550 19.33 6.82 -10.43
N LEU A 551 18.33 7.71 -10.34
CA LEU A 551 17.73 8.44 -11.47
C LEU A 551 17.49 9.89 -11.09
N THR A 552 17.88 10.81 -11.99
CA THR A 552 17.53 12.23 -11.89
C THR A 552 16.30 12.50 -12.74
N PRO A 553 15.10 12.69 -12.14
CA PRO A 553 13.90 13.03 -12.87
C PRO A 553 13.95 14.47 -13.38
N ILE A 554 13.17 14.77 -14.42
CA ILE A 554 13.03 16.14 -14.93
C ILE A 554 12.08 16.93 -14.02
N GLN A 555 10.99 16.32 -13.58
CA GLN A 555 9.93 16.98 -12.81
C GLN A 555 9.54 16.19 -11.55
N THR A 556 9.31 14.88 -11.69
CA THR A 556 8.66 14.06 -10.66
C THR A 556 9.63 13.07 -10.07
N GLY A 557 10.02 13.26 -8.81
CA GLY A 557 10.86 12.30 -8.12
C GLY A 557 10.06 11.15 -7.53
N PHE A 558 10.73 10.01 -7.37
CA PHE A 558 10.13 8.77 -6.90
C PHE A 558 10.86 8.26 -5.65
N LYS A 559 10.09 8.04 -4.59
CA LYS A 559 10.50 7.35 -3.36
C LYS A 559 9.35 6.41 -2.98
N PHE A 560 9.29 5.26 -3.65
CA PHE A 560 8.20 4.31 -3.46
C PHE A 560 8.37 3.55 -2.15
N GLN A 561 7.32 3.52 -1.34
CA GLN A 561 7.25 2.72 -0.12
C GLN A 561 5.97 1.88 -0.14
N ARG A 562 6.08 0.63 0.29
CA ARG A 562 4.92 -0.26 0.45
C ARG A 562 4.03 0.25 1.60
N VAL A 563 2.71 0.20 1.43
CA VAL A 563 1.75 0.74 2.41
C VAL A 563 1.44 -0.18 3.58
N ASN A 564 1.64 -1.50 3.42
CA ASN A 564 1.52 -2.56 4.42
C ASN A 564 2.08 -3.87 3.83
N ASN A 565 1.94 -5.01 4.50
CA ASN A 565 2.53 -6.29 4.06
C ASN A 565 1.90 -6.90 2.79
N TRP A 566 0.73 -6.46 2.34
CA TRP A 566 -0.04 -7.05 1.23
C TRP A 566 -0.53 -6.05 0.17
N GLY A 567 -0.42 -4.76 0.46
CA GLY A 567 -0.77 -3.66 -0.42
C GLY A 567 0.42 -3.24 -1.29
N GLY A 568 0.16 -2.35 -2.22
CA GLY A 568 1.11 -1.83 -3.19
C GLY A 568 1.97 -0.71 -2.62
N PHE A 569 2.44 0.14 -3.52
CA PHE A 569 3.43 1.18 -3.27
C PHE A 569 2.83 2.56 -3.52
N ILE A 570 3.14 3.49 -2.63
CA ILE A 570 2.87 4.91 -2.82
C ILE A 570 4.19 5.64 -2.98
N ASN A 571 4.23 6.64 -3.86
CA ASN A 571 5.35 7.57 -3.90
C ASN A 571 5.27 8.50 -2.68
N LYS A 572 6.32 8.56 -1.87
CA LYS A 572 6.43 9.49 -0.74
C LYS A 572 7.37 10.66 -1.00
N LYS A 573 7.81 10.85 -2.24
CA LYS A 573 8.72 11.96 -2.57
C LYS A 573 8.01 13.31 -2.40
N VAL A 574 8.58 14.14 -1.55
CA VAL A 574 8.20 15.54 -1.35
C VAL A 574 9.49 16.36 -1.31
N PHE A 575 9.45 17.55 -1.89
CA PHE A 575 10.54 18.51 -1.79
C PHE A 575 9.95 19.89 -1.48
N PHE A 576 10.79 20.78 -0.95
CA PHE A 576 10.46 22.19 -0.83
C PHE A 576 11.12 22.96 -1.97
N VAL A 577 10.36 23.83 -2.60
CA VAL A 577 10.86 24.80 -3.57
C VAL A 577 11.05 26.11 -2.82
N HIS A 578 12.27 26.62 -2.84
CA HIS A 578 12.69 27.80 -2.08
C HIS A 578 13.17 28.89 -3.06
N PHE A 579 12.50 30.03 -3.01
CA PHE A 579 12.91 31.27 -3.65
C PHE A 579 13.73 32.06 -2.64
N THR A 580 15.05 32.02 -2.78
CA THR A 580 15.97 32.64 -1.83
C THR A 580 16.01 34.16 -2.00
N LYS A 581 16.32 34.90 -0.93
CA LYS A 581 16.59 36.34 -1.00
C LYS A 581 17.70 36.74 -1.99
N ASP A 582 18.59 35.80 -2.33
CA ASP A 582 19.71 36.01 -3.26
C ASP A 582 19.32 35.72 -4.72
N TYR A 583 18.01 35.63 -5.01
CA TYR A 583 17.42 35.35 -6.33
C TYR A 583 17.78 33.96 -6.88
N GLU A 584 18.14 33.02 -6.01
CA GLU A 584 18.33 31.62 -6.35
C GLU A 584 17.05 30.81 -6.11
N LEU A 585 16.80 29.86 -7.00
CA LEU A 585 15.70 28.91 -6.90
C LEU A 585 16.25 27.54 -6.53
N VAL A 586 16.00 27.12 -5.28
CA VAL A 586 16.53 25.90 -4.71
C VAL A 586 15.42 24.85 -4.57
N LYS A 587 15.71 23.61 -5.00
CA LYS A 587 14.85 22.45 -4.76
C LYS A 587 15.47 21.63 -3.62
N LEU A 588 14.89 21.75 -2.43
CA LEU A 588 15.33 21.04 -1.23
C LEU A 588 14.76 19.63 -1.23
N ASP A 589 15.63 18.66 -1.42
CA ASP A 589 15.30 17.24 -1.35
C ASP A 589 15.56 16.69 0.05
N PHE A 590 14.63 15.87 0.55
CA PHE A 590 14.71 15.23 1.86
C PHE A 590 14.89 13.73 1.65
N GLU A 591 16.16 13.29 1.68
CA GLU A 591 16.51 11.87 1.66
C GLU A 591 16.13 11.14 2.96
#